data_AF-A0A9X9F309-F1
#
_entry.id   AF-A0A9X9F309-F1
#
_cell.length_a   1.000
_cell.length_b   1.000
_cell.length_c   1.000
_cell.angle_alpha   90.00
_cell.angle_beta   90.00
_cell.angle_gamma   90.00
#
_symmetry.space_group_name_H-M   'P 1'
#
loop_
_entity.id
_entity.type
_entity.pdbx_description
1 polymer ?
#
loop_
_entity_poly.entity_id
_entity_poly.type
_entity_poly.pdbx_seq_one_letter_code
_entity_poly.pdbx_strand_id
1 'polypeptide(L)' 'STGKAKFETDHRVRVVQGNKEEVVDGESFIIASGSEPTELPFAPFDGKWILNSSHAMSLESVPSSLLIVGGGV' A
#
# COMPACT_ATOMS: atom_id res chain seq x y z
N SER A 1 -4.49 -12.81 11.56
CA SER A 1 -4.24 -13.44 10.25
C SER A 1 -4.33 -12.34 9.19
N THR A 2 -3.43 -12.31 8.22
CA THR A 2 -3.44 -11.32 7.12
C THR A 2 -3.87 -11.99 5.83
N GLY A 3 -4.75 -11.35 5.06
CA GLY A 3 -5.27 -11.85 3.79
C GLY A 3 -5.75 -10.70 2.90
N LYS A 4 -5.87 -10.93 1.59
CA LYS A 4 -6.42 -9.94 0.65
C LYS A 4 -7.91 -10.18 0.48
N ALA A 5 -8.70 -9.15 0.70
CA ALA A 5 -10.16 -9.18 0.57
C ALA A 5 -10.60 -8.48 -0.72
N LYS A 6 -11.59 -9.05 -1.41
CA LYS A 6 -12.24 -8.45 -2.58
C LYS A 6 -13.75 -8.70 -2.53
N PHE A 7 -14.54 -7.67 -2.76
CA PHE A 7 -15.98 -7.81 -2.96
C PHE A 7 -16.26 -8.64 -4.22
N GLU A 8 -17.10 -9.66 -4.08
CA GLU A 8 -17.69 -10.41 -5.20
C GLU A 8 -19.10 -9.88 -5.53
N THR A 9 -19.82 -9.45 -4.49
CA THR A 9 -21.10 -8.72 -4.57
C THR A 9 -21.11 -7.61 -3.52
N ASP A 10 -22.22 -6.90 -3.40
CA ASP A 10 -22.49 -5.93 -2.32
C ASP A 10 -22.51 -6.56 -0.91
N HIS A 11 -22.83 -7.84 -0.81
CA HIS A 11 -23.00 -8.57 0.46
C HIS A 11 -22.02 -9.73 0.67
N ARG A 12 -20.98 -9.85 -0.19
CA ARG A 12 -20.05 -10.97 -0.16
C ARG A 12 -18.62 -10.54 -0.45
N VAL A 13 -17.69 -10.97 0.39
CA VAL A 13 -16.25 -10.75 0.26
C VAL A 13 -15.51 -12.07 0.20
N ARG A 14 -14.63 -12.22 -0.80
CA ARG A 14 -13.65 -13.32 -0.85
C ARG A 14 -12.36 -12.87 -0.17
N VAL A 15 -11.87 -13.67 0.77
CA VAL A 15 -10.59 -13.48 1.47
C VAL A 15 -9.61 -14.56 1.03
N VAL A 16 -8.46 -14.13 0.51
CA VAL A 16 -7.39 -15.03 0.06
C VAL A 16 -6.19 -14.89 0.99
N GLN A 17 -5.72 -16.02 1.52
CA GLN A 17 -4.51 -16.12 2.33
C GLN A 17 -3.63 -17.28 1.82
N GLY A 18 -2.65 -16.96 0.98
CA GLY A 18 -1.84 -17.98 0.30
C GLY A 18 -2.73 -18.85 -0.59
N ASN A 19 -2.73 -20.17 -0.37
CA ASN A 19 -3.58 -21.12 -1.09
C ASN A 19 -4.95 -21.36 -0.42
N LYS A 20 -5.26 -20.65 0.68
CA LYS A 20 -6.55 -20.75 1.36
C LYS A 20 -7.46 -19.63 0.88
N GLU A 21 -8.70 -19.98 0.62
CA GLU A 21 -9.76 -19.04 0.29
C GLU A 21 -10.94 -19.25 1.24
N GLU A 22 -11.53 -18.14 1.66
CA GLU A 22 -12.73 -18.08 2.48
C GLU A 22 -13.69 -17.05 1.89
N VAL A 23 -15.00 -17.32 2.02
CA VAL A 23 -16.06 -16.39 1.63
C VAL A 23 -16.78 -15.95 2.88
N VAL A 24 -16.95 -14.63 3.01
CA VAL A 24 -17.66 -14.00 4.12
C VAL A 24 -18.88 -13.27 3.56
N ASP A 25 -20.06 -13.69 3.98
CA ASP A 25 -21.31 -12.97 3.72
C ASP A 25 -21.59 -11.99 4.88
N GLY A 26 -22.14 -10.82 4.54
CA GLY A 26 -22.45 -9.79 5.53
C GLY A 26 -23.46 -8.76 5.04
N GLU A 27 -24.28 -8.26 5.97
CA GLU A 27 -25.24 -7.19 5.66
C GLU A 27 -24.56 -5.84 5.46
N SER A 28 -23.40 -5.62 6.08
CA SER A 28 -22.66 -4.36 6.02
C SER A 28 -21.16 -4.60 6.14
N PHE A 29 -20.38 -3.77 5.44
CA PHE A 29 -18.92 -3.82 5.42
C PHE A 29 -18.34 -2.42 5.65
N ILE A 30 -17.25 -2.34 6.42
CA ILE A 30 -16.46 -1.11 6.59
C ILE A 30 -15.20 -1.23 5.74
N ILE A 31 -14.99 -0.29 4.82
CA ILE A 31 -13.78 -0.22 4.00
C ILE A 31 -12.75 0.67 4.70
N ALA A 32 -11.64 0.08 5.10
CA ALA A 32 -10.53 0.76 5.76
C ALA A 32 -9.17 0.32 5.17
N SER A 33 -9.07 0.29 3.83
CA SER A 33 -7.91 -0.25 3.10
C SER A 33 -6.67 0.66 3.08
N GLY A 34 -6.76 1.89 3.59
CA GLY A 34 -5.66 2.86 3.56
C GLY A 34 -5.37 3.40 2.15
N SER A 35 -4.19 4.01 1.99
CA SER A 35 -3.68 4.62 0.75
C SER A 35 -2.22 4.23 0.50
N GLU A 36 -1.76 4.37 -0.74
CA GLU A 36 -0.38 4.10 -1.14
C GLU A 36 0.28 5.35 -1.74
N PRO A 37 1.62 5.52 -1.64
CA PRO A 37 2.35 6.59 -2.30
C PRO A 37 2.18 6.56 -3.82
N THR A 38 2.08 7.73 -4.46
CA THR A 38 1.95 7.84 -5.92
C THR A 38 3.32 8.00 -6.59
N GLU A 39 3.59 7.18 -7.59
CA GLU A 39 4.78 7.29 -8.44
C GLU A 39 4.63 8.40 -9.48
N LEU A 40 5.74 9.06 -9.81
CA LEU A 40 5.81 9.95 -10.96
C LEU A 40 6.12 9.12 -12.21
N PRO A 41 5.38 9.28 -13.34
CA PRO A 41 5.58 8.44 -14.53
C PRO A 41 7.01 8.44 -15.09
N PHE A 42 7.76 9.53 -14.91
CA PHE A 42 9.16 9.67 -15.36
C PHE A 42 10.19 9.31 -14.27
N ALA A 43 9.75 9.05 -13.04
CA ALA A 43 10.59 8.73 -11.89
C ALA A 43 9.86 7.72 -10.98
N PRO A 44 9.77 6.44 -11.40
CA PRO A 44 9.21 5.37 -10.57
C PRO A 44 10.08 5.14 -9.33
N PHE A 45 9.50 4.60 -8.25
CA PHE A 45 10.28 4.30 -7.05
C PHE A 45 11.24 3.14 -7.34
N ASP A 46 12.49 3.28 -6.94
CA ASP A 46 13.53 2.25 -7.10
C ASP A 46 14.13 1.78 -5.76
N GLY A 47 13.77 2.44 -4.65
CA GLY A 47 14.27 2.13 -3.31
C GLY A 47 15.73 2.48 -3.09
N LYS A 48 16.39 3.16 -4.04
CA LYS A 48 17.81 3.54 -3.98
C LYS A 48 18.01 5.04 -4.17
N TRP A 49 17.47 5.60 -5.26
CA TRP A 49 17.56 7.01 -5.61
C TRP A 49 16.21 7.71 -5.55
N ILE A 50 15.15 7.04 -6.01
CA ILE A 50 13.78 7.55 -6.01
C ILE A 50 13.03 6.81 -4.90
N LEU A 51 12.79 7.53 -3.81
CA LEU A 51 12.30 6.99 -2.55
C LEU A 51 10.88 7.47 -2.27
N ASN A 52 10.05 6.57 -1.71
CA ASN A 52 8.82 6.97 -1.02
C ASN A 52 9.12 7.17 0.48
N SER A 53 8.11 7.57 1.26
CA SER A 53 8.27 7.80 2.70
C SER A 53 8.77 6.57 3.46
N SER A 54 8.27 5.37 3.13
CA SER A 54 8.70 4.12 3.77
C SER A 54 10.17 3.80 3.51
N HIS A 55 10.66 4.02 2.29
CA HIS A 55 12.08 3.87 1.96
C HIS A 55 12.94 4.89 2.72
N ALA A 56 12.51 6.17 2.74
CA ALA A 56 13.24 7.24 3.42
C ALA A 56 13.41 6.98 4.93
N MET A 57 12.39 6.40 5.59
CA MET A 57 12.46 6.02 7.00
C MET A 57 13.41 4.85 7.28
N SER A 58 13.77 4.08 6.26
CA SER A 58 14.62 2.88 6.38
C SER A 58 16.07 3.13 5.94
N LEU A 59 16.45 4.38 5.66
CA LEU A 59 17.82 4.71 5.24
C LEU A 59 18.82 4.44 6.38
N GLU A 60 19.88 3.68 6.07
CA GLU A 60 20.95 3.38 7.03
C GLU A 60 21.78 4.61 7.41
N SER A 61 21.84 5.61 6.53
CA SER A 61 22.57 6.85 6.75
C SER A 61 21.95 8.02 5.99
N VAL A 62 22.25 9.24 6.45
CA VAL A 62 21.77 10.47 5.79
C VAL A 62 22.60 10.70 4.51
N PRO A 63 21.97 10.86 3.34
CA PRO A 63 22.69 11.13 2.10
C PRO A 63 23.31 12.52 2.13
N SER A 64 24.38 12.72 1.35
CA SER A 64 25.05 14.03 1.24
C SER A 64 24.16 15.13 0.64
N SER A 65 23.13 14.75 -0.12
CA SER A 65 22.13 15.64 -0.67
C SER A 65 20.77 14.93 -0.75
N LEU A 66 19.68 15.68 -0.59
CA LEU A 66 18.31 15.17 -0.62
C LEU A 66 17.40 16.21 -1.29
N LEU A 67 16.56 15.74 -2.22
CA LEU A 67 15.49 16.53 -2.83
C LEU A 67 14.14 15.99 -2.37
N ILE A 68 13.27 16.86 -1.85
CA ILE A 68 11.89 16.52 -1.48
C ILE A 68 10.95 17.06 -2.56
N VAL A 69 10.13 16.17 -3.13
CA VAL A 69 9.10 16.53 -4.12
C VAL A 69 7.73 16.45 -3.45
N GLY A 70 7.09 17.61 -3.25
CA GLY A 70 5.83 17.75 -2.53
C GLY A 70 6.04 18.18 -1.07
N GLY A 71 5.46 19.31 -0.68
CA GLY A 71 5.56 19.89 0.67
C GLY A 71 4.39 19.53 1.59
N GLY A 72 3.84 18.33 1.44
CA GLY A 72 2.77 17.83 2.31
C GLY A 72 3.26 17.52 3.73
N VAL A 73 2.32 17.31 4.66
CA VAL A 73 2.57 17.03 6.09
C VAL A 73 2.34 15.58 6.44
#